data_AF-A0A6G7X4R9-F1
#
_entry.id   AF-A0A6G7X4R9-F1
#
_cell.length_a   1.000
_cell.length_b   1.000
_cell.length_c   1.000
_cell.angle_alpha   90.00
_cell.angle_beta   90.00
_cell.angle_gamma   90.00
#
_symmetry.space_group_name_H-M   'P 1'
#
loop_
_entity.id
_entity.type
_entity.pdbx_description
1 polymer ?
#
loop_
_entity_poly.entity_id
_entity_poly.type
_entity_poly.pdbx_seq_one_letter_code
_entity_poly.pdbx_strand_id
1 'polypeptide(L)'
;MKKIPLSSLLLVLSMSLFISCSDDDDDDIIIQSSELPQAAQNFVTTHFNGATYLRIEKDKKPDADGSLYEVYLSNGFKAEFDTNGLWVEVDGEMQPVPSSIIKLLPEAIPNYVKTTYPAQYIVSIDKKIYGFNIELNYDLDLVFNHEGNFIGIDR
;
A
#
# COMPACT_ATOMS: atom_id res chain seq x y z
N MET A 1 -35.85 49.04 -54.45
CA MET A 1 -35.60 48.73 -53.02
C MET A 1 -35.88 47.24 -52.85
N LYS A 2 -35.01 46.30 -52.44
CA LYS A 2 -33.63 46.20 -51.95
C LYS A 2 -33.11 44.83 -52.48
N LYS A 3 -31.81 44.76 -52.83
CA LYS A 3 -31.14 43.60 -53.44
C LYS A 3 -30.93 42.48 -52.40
N ILE A 4 -31.02 41.22 -52.82
CA ILE A 4 -30.66 40.03 -52.01
C ILE A 4 -29.24 39.61 -52.41
N PRO A 5 -28.27 39.48 -51.48
CA PRO A 5 -27.02 38.82 -51.78
C PRO A 5 -26.97 37.38 -51.25
N LEU A 6 -26.74 36.52 -52.22
CA LEU A 6 -25.95 35.29 -52.22
C LEU A 6 -24.85 35.24 -51.12
N SER A 7 -24.85 34.22 -50.26
CA SER A 7 -23.60 33.69 -49.70
C SER A 7 -23.79 32.30 -49.11
N SER A 8 -23.29 31.30 -49.85
CA SER A 8 -22.97 29.98 -49.33
C SER A 8 -21.72 30.10 -48.46
N LEU A 9 -21.75 29.56 -47.24
CA LEU A 9 -20.54 29.22 -46.51
C LEU A 9 -20.74 27.90 -45.76
N LEU A 10 -20.17 26.84 -46.33
CA LEU A 10 -19.92 25.57 -45.65
C LEU A 10 -19.09 25.83 -44.39
N LEU A 11 -19.58 25.38 -43.24
CA LEU A 11 -18.77 25.22 -42.04
C LEU A 11 -18.70 23.72 -41.72
N VAL A 12 -17.70 23.04 -42.27
CA VAL A 12 -17.36 21.66 -41.92
C VAL A 12 -16.70 21.69 -40.55
N LEU A 13 -17.47 21.37 -39.51
CA LEU A 13 -16.97 21.20 -38.15
C LEU A 13 -16.25 19.84 -38.07
N SER A 14 -14.97 19.84 -38.41
CA SER A 14 -14.04 18.73 -38.19
C SER A 14 -13.84 18.53 -36.69
N MET A 15 -14.58 17.59 -36.11
CA MET A 15 -14.43 17.17 -34.72
C MET A 15 -13.29 16.16 -34.63
N SER A 16 -12.08 16.64 -34.34
CA SER A 16 -10.93 15.80 -34.04
C SER A 16 -11.13 15.17 -32.65
N LEU A 17 -11.56 13.91 -32.63
CA LEU A 17 -11.57 13.10 -31.42
C LEU A 17 -10.12 12.67 -31.13
N PHE A 18 -9.46 13.34 -30.19
CA PHE A 18 -8.28 12.78 -29.56
C PHE A 18 -8.74 11.68 -28.61
N ILE A 19 -8.79 10.44 -29.12
CA ILE A 19 -8.89 9.25 -28.27
C ILE A 19 -7.50 9.07 -27.68
N SER A 20 -7.30 9.61 -26.48
CA SER A 20 -6.18 9.23 -25.63
C SER A 20 -6.57 7.94 -24.92
N CYS A 21 -6.36 6.80 -25.57
CA CYS A 21 -6.25 5.53 -24.86
C CYS A 21 -4.85 5.48 -24.25
N SER A 22 -4.73 5.83 -22.97
CA SER A 22 -3.60 5.38 -22.16
C SER A 22 -3.94 3.96 -21.71
N ASP A 23 -3.48 2.96 -22.46
CA ASP A 23 -3.40 1.57 -21.99
C ASP A 23 -2.26 1.49 -20.95
N ASP A 24 -2.49 2.04 -19.76
CA ASP A 24 -1.72 1.70 -18.56
C ASP A 24 -2.59 0.72 -17.75
N ASP A 25 -2.85 -0.44 -18.33
CA ASP A 25 -3.39 -1.58 -17.60
C ASP A 25 -2.23 -2.18 -16.78
N ASP A 26 -1.98 -1.59 -15.62
CA ASP A 26 -1.26 -2.22 -14.50
C ASP A 26 -2.15 -3.35 -13.96
N ASP A 27 -2.33 -4.40 -14.77
CA ASP A 27 -2.99 -5.62 -14.36
C ASP A 27 -2.06 -6.40 -13.43
N ASP A 28 -2.35 -6.36 -12.13
CA ASP A 28 -1.68 -7.16 -11.11
C ASP A 28 -1.75 -8.65 -11.45
N ILE A 29 -0.63 -9.37 -11.29
CA ILE A 29 -0.55 -10.79 -11.63
C ILE A 29 -0.93 -11.61 -10.41
N ILE A 30 -2.04 -12.34 -10.48
CA ILE A 30 -2.42 -13.30 -9.43
C ILE A 30 -1.51 -14.52 -9.49
N ILE A 31 -0.86 -14.83 -8.38
CA ILE A 31 0.06 -15.97 -8.25
C ILE A 31 -0.39 -16.96 -7.17
N GLN A 32 0.12 -18.18 -7.24
CA GLN A 32 -0.07 -19.18 -6.19
C GLN A 32 0.93 -18.97 -5.04
N SER A 33 0.57 -19.44 -3.84
CA SER A 33 1.45 -19.36 -2.66
C SER A 33 2.83 -20.02 -2.86
N SER A 34 2.91 -21.03 -3.73
CA SER A 34 4.18 -21.67 -4.10
C SER A 34 5.13 -20.79 -4.91
N GLU A 35 4.63 -19.71 -5.51
CA GLU A 35 5.39 -18.75 -6.31
C GLU A 35 5.88 -17.56 -5.46
N LEU A 36 5.29 -17.35 -4.28
CA LEU A 36 5.72 -16.35 -3.33
C LEU A 36 7.11 -16.70 -2.78
N PRO A 37 8.05 -15.75 -2.58
CA PRO A 37 9.36 -16.07 -2.01
C PRO A 37 9.25 -16.77 -0.65
N GLN A 38 10.17 -17.71 -0.39
CA GLN A 38 10.15 -18.53 0.84
C GLN A 38 10.19 -17.68 2.12
N ALA A 39 10.89 -16.53 2.09
CA ALA A 39 10.95 -15.60 3.22
C ALA A 39 9.56 -15.04 3.59
N ALA A 40 8.74 -14.67 2.60
CA ALA A 40 7.40 -14.18 2.80
C ALA A 40 6.45 -15.29 3.27
N GLN A 41 6.55 -16.50 2.69
CA GLN A 41 5.79 -17.67 3.18
C GLN A 41 6.09 -17.98 4.66
N ASN A 42 7.37 -17.89 5.05
CA ASN A 42 7.80 -18.09 6.43
C ASN A 42 7.28 -16.97 7.34
N PHE A 43 7.30 -15.72 6.89
CA PHE A 43 6.76 -14.58 7.63
C PHE A 43 5.28 -14.78 7.93
N VAL A 44 4.47 -15.11 6.92
CA VAL A 44 3.03 -15.37 7.08
C VAL A 44 2.79 -16.51 8.06
N THR A 45 3.49 -17.64 7.89
CA THR A 45 3.35 -18.80 8.77
C THR A 45 3.72 -18.47 10.22
N THR A 46 4.76 -17.66 10.43
CA THR A 46 5.28 -17.33 11.75
C THR A 46 4.40 -16.34 12.49
N HIS A 47 3.86 -15.33 11.81
CA HIS A 47 3.21 -14.19 12.44
C HIS A 47 1.68 -14.21 12.34
N PHE A 48 1.13 -14.92 11.35
CA PHE A 48 -0.31 -15.05 11.13
C PHE A 48 -0.74 -16.52 11.20
N ASN A 49 -0.35 -17.20 12.28
CA ASN A 49 -0.66 -18.61 12.48
C ASN A 49 -2.17 -18.89 12.34
N GLY A 50 -2.53 -19.85 11.49
CA GLY A 50 -3.92 -20.22 11.20
C GLY A 50 -4.62 -19.38 10.14
N ALA A 51 -4.01 -18.29 9.65
CA ALA A 51 -4.50 -17.57 8.48
C ALA A 51 -4.17 -18.33 7.19
N THR A 52 -5.08 -18.28 6.21
CA THR A 52 -4.87 -18.80 4.85
C THR A 52 -4.73 -17.66 3.87
N TYR A 53 -4.02 -17.89 2.77
CA TYR A 53 -3.96 -16.96 1.64
C TYR A 53 -5.34 -16.85 0.97
N LEU A 54 -5.90 -15.64 0.88
CA LEU A 54 -7.11 -15.37 0.09
C LEU A 54 -6.73 -14.99 -1.34
N ARG A 55 -5.74 -14.11 -1.48
CA ARG A 55 -5.22 -13.61 -2.76
C ARG A 55 -3.75 -13.26 -2.58
N ILE A 56 -2.94 -13.53 -3.60
CA ILE A 56 -1.57 -13.08 -3.69
C ILE A 56 -1.43 -12.39 -5.04
N GLU A 57 -1.05 -11.13 -4.99
CA GLU A 57 -0.85 -10.28 -6.14
C GLU A 57 0.64 -10.04 -6.31
N LYS A 58 1.06 -9.89 -7.56
CA LYS A 58 2.45 -9.61 -7.92
C LYS A 58 2.47 -8.57 -9.02
N ASP A 59 3.19 -7.49 -8.77
CA ASP A 59 3.33 -6.43 -9.76
C ASP A 59 4.33 -6.81 -10.84
N LYS A 60 4.24 -6.13 -11.98
CA LYS A 60 5.19 -6.33 -13.10
C LYS A 60 6.60 -5.85 -12.72
N LYS A 61 6.69 -4.88 -11.81
CA LYS A 61 7.93 -4.25 -11.31
C LYS A 61 7.68 -3.78 -9.87
N PRO A 62 8.73 -3.61 -9.05
CA PRO A 62 8.55 -3.12 -7.70
C PRO A 62 7.99 -1.69 -7.67
N ASP A 63 7.18 -1.42 -6.67
CA ASP A 63 6.61 -0.11 -6.37
C ASP A 63 7.64 0.86 -5.77
N ALA A 64 7.22 2.10 -5.56
CA ALA A 64 8.10 3.17 -5.11
C ALA A 64 8.69 2.94 -3.70
N ASP A 65 7.98 2.19 -2.86
CA ASP A 65 8.43 1.75 -1.53
C ASP A 65 9.23 0.43 -1.59
N GLY A 66 9.27 -0.21 -2.76
CA GLY A 66 9.99 -1.45 -3.04
C GLY A 66 9.17 -2.72 -2.87
N SER A 67 7.86 -2.63 -2.54
CA SER A 67 6.98 -3.79 -2.55
C SER A 67 6.83 -4.34 -3.98
N LEU A 68 6.58 -5.64 -4.08
CA LEU A 68 6.33 -6.35 -5.35
C LEU A 68 5.20 -7.38 -5.20
N TYR A 69 4.99 -7.85 -3.97
CA TYR A 69 3.98 -8.84 -3.67
C TYR A 69 3.04 -8.30 -2.61
N GLU A 70 1.74 -8.36 -2.88
CA GLU A 70 0.70 -8.10 -1.89
C GLU A 70 0.04 -9.42 -1.50
N VAL A 71 -0.09 -9.65 -0.20
CA VAL A 71 -0.68 -10.87 0.35
C VAL A 71 -1.89 -10.52 1.20
N TYR A 72 -3.06 -10.94 0.73
CA TYR A 72 -4.33 -10.78 1.43
C TYR A 72 -4.66 -12.08 2.19
N LEU A 73 -4.86 -11.98 3.51
CA LEU A 73 -5.04 -13.11 4.41
C LEU A 73 -6.48 -13.25 4.91
N SER A 74 -6.88 -14.48 5.24
CA SER A 74 -8.25 -14.82 5.66
C SER A 74 -8.69 -14.22 6.99
N ASN A 75 -7.75 -13.72 7.78
CA ASN A 75 -8.00 -13.01 9.04
C ASN A 75 -8.20 -11.49 8.85
N GLY A 76 -8.11 -11.00 7.60
CA GLY A 76 -8.31 -9.60 7.25
C GLY A 76 -7.04 -8.74 7.20
N PHE A 77 -5.86 -9.34 7.36
CA PHE A 77 -4.60 -8.61 7.19
C PHE A 77 -4.15 -8.60 5.74
N LYS A 78 -3.55 -7.47 5.33
CA LYS A 78 -2.69 -7.35 4.14
C LYS A 78 -1.23 -7.31 4.60
N ALA A 79 -0.35 -7.99 3.88
CA ALA A 79 1.09 -7.88 4.08
C ALA A 79 1.79 -7.73 2.73
N GLU A 80 2.66 -6.74 2.63
CA GLU A 80 3.41 -6.44 1.41
C GLU A 80 4.87 -6.84 1.56
N PHE A 81 5.45 -7.35 0.48
CA PHE A 81 6.81 -7.87 0.48
C PHE A 81 7.61 -7.38 -0.72
N ASP A 82 8.90 -7.17 -0.49
CA ASP A 82 9.86 -6.85 -1.54
C ASP A 82 10.14 -8.05 -2.46
N THR A 83 10.98 -7.82 -3.47
CA THR A 83 11.43 -8.86 -4.42
C THR A 83 12.04 -10.12 -3.77
N ASN A 84 12.58 -10.01 -2.55
CA ASN A 84 13.20 -11.10 -1.80
C ASN A 84 12.24 -11.76 -0.79
N GLY A 85 11.02 -11.24 -0.65
CA GLY A 85 10.05 -11.69 0.35
C GLY A 85 10.26 -11.11 1.74
N LEU A 86 10.99 -10.00 1.87
CA LEU A 86 11.11 -9.25 3.11
C LEU A 86 9.92 -8.30 3.22
N TRP A 87 9.24 -8.29 4.37
CA TRP A 87 8.06 -7.46 4.55
C TRP A 87 8.41 -5.97 4.49
N VAL A 88 7.56 -5.22 3.79
CA VAL A 88 7.59 -3.76 3.65
C VAL A 88 6.48 -3.15 4.50
N GLU A 89 5.27 -3.68 4.36
CA GLU A 89 4.09 -3.22 5.09
C GLU A 89 3.30 -4.39 5.71
N VAL A 90 2.69 -4.13 6.87
CA VAL A 90 1.66 -4.98 7.45
C VAL A 90 0.49 -4.09 7.87
N ASP A 91 -0.65 -4.33 7.27
CA ASP A 91 -1.88 -3.58 7.49
C ASP A 91 -2.98 -4.52 8.02
N GLY A 92 -3.50 -4.20 9.20
CA GLY A 92 -4.60 -4.90 9.85
C GLY A 92 -5.95 -4.20 9.71
N GLU A 93 -6.05 -3.14 8.92
CA GLU A 93 -7.18 -2.23 8.81
C GLU A 93 -7.50 -1.62 10.19
N MET A 94 -8.46 -2.19 10.92
CA MET A 94 -8.82 -1.75 12.27
C MET A 94 -8.39 -2.75 13.36
N GLN A 95 -7.73 -3.84 12.98
CA GLN A 95 -7.28 -4.90 13.88
C GLN A 95 -5.86 -4.60 14.42
N PRO A 96 -5.58 -4.89 15.69
CA PRO A 96 -4.24 -4.70 16.23
C PRO A 96 -3.21 -5.59 15.56
N VAL A 97 -2.10 -5.00 15.10
CA VAL A 97 -0.97 -5.75 14.54
C VAL A 97 -0.45 -6.76 15.57
N PRO A 98 -0.16 -8.02 15.17
CA PRO A 98 0.37 -9.03 16.09
C PRO A 98 1.62 -8.57 16.83
N SER A 99 1.64 -8.79 18.16
CA SER A 99 2.79 -8.40 18.99
C SER A 99 4.13 -9.01 18.56
N SER A 100 4.11 -10.14 17.84
CA SER A 100 5.31 -10.74 17.25
C SER A 100 5.93 -9.88 16.14
N ILE A 101 5.11 -9.14 15.39
CA ILE A 101 5.55 -8.22 14.34
C ILE A 101 6.01 -6.90 14.97
N ILE A 102 5.27 -6.38 15.95
CA ILE A 102 5.66 -5.17 16.70
C ILE A 102 7.06 -5.31 17.32
N LYS A 103 7.44 -6.51 17.78
CA LYS A 103 8.78 -6.80 18.33
C LYS A 103 9.92 -6.74 17.29
N LEU A 104 9.60 -6.67 16.00
CA LEU A 104 10.60 -6.50 14.94
C LEU A 104 11.01 -5.02 14.74
N LEU A 105 10.29 -4.09 15.38
CA LEU A 105 10.60 -2.66 15.36
C LEU A 105 11.69 -2.29 16.38
N PRO A 106 12.38 -1.14 16.19
CA PRO A 106 13.14 -0.52 17.26
C PRO A 106 12.28 -0.32 18.52
N GLU A 107 12.78 -0.73 19.69
CA GLU A 107 12.00 -0.75 20.95
C GLU A 107 11.42 0.63 21.33
N ALA A 108 12.07 1.71 20.89
CA ALA A 108 11.61 3.07 21.10
C ALA A 108 10.19 3.33 20.54
N ILE A 109 9.83 2.71 19.41
CA ILE A 109 8.54 2.93 18.73
C ILE A 109 7.36 2.43 19.59
N PRO A 110 7.25 1.13 19.94
CA PRO A 110 6.14 0.66 20.76
C PRO A 110 6.14 1.30 22.15
N ASN A 111 7.30 1.65 22.71
CA ASN A 111 7.39 2.39 23.97
C ASN A 111 6.79 3.79 23.86
N TYR A 112 7.06 4.50 22.75
CA TYR A 112 6.47 5.81 22.47
C TYR A 112 4.95 5.71 22.33
N VAL A 113 4.44 4.78 21.51
CA VAL A 113 2.99 4.60 21.32
C VAL A 113 2.30 4.32 22.66
N LYS A 114 2.83 3.38 23.45
CA LYS A 114 2.27 3.04 24.76
C LYS A 114 2.26 4.20 25.75
N THR A 115 3.29 5.05 25.72
CA THR A 115 3.44 6.15 26.67
C THR A 115 2.60 7.37 26.27
N THR A 116 2.59 7.70 24.98
CA THR A 116 1.93 8.90 24.44
C THR A 116 0.46 8.65 24.12
N TYR A 117 0.12 7.45 23.65
CA TYR A 117 -1.22 7.04 23.22
C TYR A 117 -1.69 5.77 23.95
N PRO A 118 -1.81 5.79 25.29
CA PRO A 118 -1.99 4.58 26.11
C PRO A 118 -3.31 3.81 25.89
N ALA A 119 -4.30 4.46 25.26
CA ALA A 119 -5.59 3.85 24.93
C ALA A 119 -5.68 3.35 23.47
N GLN A 120 -4.61 3.54 22.69
CA GLN A 120 -4.58 3.29 21.26
C GLN A 120 -3.64 2.12 20.94
N TYR A 121 -3.84 1.52 19.79
CA TYR A 121 -3.05 0.39 19.31
C TYR A 121 -2.66 0.58 17.84
N ILE A 122 -1.57 -0.08 17.46
CA ILE A 122 -1.02 -0.04 16.11
C ILE A 122 -1.86 -0.93 15.20
N VAL A 123 -2.29 -0.40 14.06
CA VAL A 123 -3.09 -1.12 13.04
C VAL A 123 -2.34 -1.32 11.74
N SER A 124 -1.45 -0.39 11.37
CA SER A 124 -0.53 -0.56 10.25
C SER A 124 0.91 -0.23 10.64
N ILE A 125 1.86 -0.95 10.04
CA ILE A 125 3.29 -0.72 10.14
C ILE A 125 3.88 -0.75 8.74
N ASP A 126 4.48 0.36 8.34
CA ASP A 126 5.04 0.55 7.02
C ASP A 126 6.51 0.98 7.13
N LYS A 127 7.40 0.21 6.51
CA LYS A 127 8.82 0.51 6.44
C LYS A 127 9.11 1.44 5.29
N LYS A 128 9.46 2.66 5.62
CA LYS A 128 9.85 3.68 4.66
C LYS A 128 11.36 3.79 4.52
N ILE A 129 11.80 4.37 3.39
CA ILE A 129 13.22 4.66 3.12
C ILE A 129 13.88 5.54 4.19
N TYR A 130 13.09 6.27 4.99
CA TYR A 130 13.53 7.14 6.07
C TYR A 130 13.35 6.56 7.48
N GLY A 131 12.66 5.42 7.61
CA GLY A 131 12.30 4.85 8.90
C GLY A 131 10.98 4.09 8.85
N PHE A 132 9.99 4.57 9.60
CA PHE A 132 8.73 3.86 9.79
C PHE A 132 7.55 4.83 9.83
N ASN A 133 6.47 4.45 9.17
CA ASN A 133 5.13 4.98 9.44
C ASN A 133 4.35 3.97 10.27
N ILE A 134 3.72 4.46 11.33
CA ILE A 134 2.95 3.66 12.28
C ILE A 134 1.57 4.26 12.40
N GLU A 135 0.58 3.56 11.87
CA GLU A 135 -0.81 3.98 11.94
C GLU A 135 -1.45 3.44 13.22
N LEU A 136 -2.21 4.31 13.90
CA LEU A 136 -3.04 3.94 15.04
C LEU A 136 -4.50 3.73 14.61
N ASN A 137 -5.27 3.01 15.43
CA ASN A 137 -6.68 2.64 15.22
C ASN A 137 -7.73 3.77 15.09
N TYR A 138 -7.30 5.00 14.81
CA TYR A 138 -8.14 6.17 14.54
C TYR A 138 -7.51 7.03 13.42
N ASP A 139 -6.81 6.36 12.50
CA ASP A 139 -6.23 6.92 11.28
C ASP A 139 -5.21 8.04 11.58
N LEU A 140 -4.40 7.83 12.62
CA LEU A 140 -3.28 8.72 12.94
C LEU A 140 -1.95 8.07 12.61
N ASP A 141 -1.25 8.66 11.65
CA ASP A 141 0.08 8.23 11.23
C ASP A 141 1.19 8.91 12.03
N LEU A 142 2.03 8.08 12.65
CA LEU A 142 3.20 8.51 13.38
C LEU A 142 4.46 8.15 12.58
N VAL A 143 5.29 9.16 12.33
CA VAL A 143 6.53 9.04 11.57
C VAL A 143 7.71 8.89 12.52
N PHE A 144 8.52 7.86 12.29
CA PHE A 144 9.75 7.59 13.04
C PHE A 144 10.93 7.45 12.09
N ASN A 145 12.13 7.79 12.55
CA ASN A 145 13.36 7.50 11.81
C ASN A 145 13.82 6.04 12.02
N HIS A 146 14.92 5.64 11.37
CA HIS A 146 15.47 4.28 11.48
C HIS A 146 15.84 3.85 12.91
N GLU A 147 16.25 4.78 13.78
CA GLU A 147 16.55 4.49 15.19
C GLU A 147 15.29 4.38 16.06
N GLY A 148 14.09 4.65 15.50
CA GLY A 148 12.83 4.67 16.22
C GLY A 148 12.56 5.97 16.98
N ASN A 149 13.30 7.04 16.69
CA ASN A 149 13.00 8.37 17.23
C ASN A 149 11.78 8.95 16.50
N PHE A 150 10.83 9.45 17.27
CA PHE A 150 9.65 10.13 16.73
C PHE A 150 10.05 11.41 15.99
N ILE A 151 9.56 11.56 14.76
CA ILE A 151 9.83 12.70 13.87
C ILE A 151 8.61 13.60 13.76
N GLY A 152 7.41 13.04 13.67
CA GLY A 152 6.20 13.83 13.49
C GLY A 152 4.96 12.98 13.24
N ILE A 153 3.89 13.68 12.88
CA ILE A 153 2.63 13.10 12.44
C ILE A 153 2.52 13.39 10.95
N ASP A 154 2.19 12.38 10.15
CA ASP A 154 1.83 12.59 8.73
C ASP A 154 0.35 13.01 8.64
N ARG A 155 0.03 13.94 7.74
CA ARG A 155 -1.30 14.56 7.63
C ARG A 155 -1.73 14.72 6.18
#